data_AF-A0AAN8WM11-F1
#
_entry.id   AF-A0AAN8WM11-F1
#
_cell.length_a   1.000
_cell.length_b   1.000
_cell.length_c   1.000
_cell.angle_alpha   90.00
_cell.angle_beta   90.00
_cell.angle_gamma   90.00
#
_symmetry.space_group_name_H-M   'P 1'
#
loop_
_entity.id
_entity.type
_entity.pdbx_description
1 polymer ?
#
loop_
_entity_poly.entity_id
_entity_poly.type
_entity_poly.pdbx_seq_one_letter_code
_entity_poly.pdbx_strand_id
1 'polypeptide(L)'
;EEYYKSGGKEDLTETSVSKEFLHKHPNYMKLIQEHGSPIDETNFKNVKLKDLKIEVTVITPNDPNRDPISKAFLPSTKVAKIKMMLKRQLKISPAKDLVLSYYSDKDNEKFEIPIDNDMKEIEFYSVTTGDVIMARW
;
A
#
# COMPACT_ATOMS: atom_id res chain seq x y z
N GLU A 1 7.22 -15.09 22.31
CA GLU A 1 6.96 -16.43 21.76
C GLU A 1 6.38 -17.46 22.74
N GLU A 2 6.97 -17.66 23.93
CA GLU A 2 6.55 -18.74 24.86
C GLU A 2 5.07 -18.63 25.29
N TYR A 3 4.58 -17.41 25.51
CA TYR A 3 3.16 -17.13 25.77
C TYR A 3 2.22 -17.66 24.68
N TYR A 4 2.44 -17.28 23.42
CA TYR A 4 1.63 -17.76 22.29
C TYR A 4 1.75 -19.27 22.08
N LYS A 5 2.95 -19.83 22.23
CA LYS A 5 3.19 -21.29 22.18
C LYS A 5 2.41 -22.05 23.26
N SER A 6 2.15 -21.41 24.39
CA SER A 6 1.38 -21.99 25.50
C SER A 6 -0.14 -21.83 25.35
N GLY A 7 -0.64 -21.23 24.26
CA GLY A 7 -2.07 -20.98 24.03
C GLY A 7 -2.54 -19.56 24.39
N GLY A 8 -1.59 -18.64 24.63
CA GLY A 8 -1.85 -17.22 24.78
C GLY A 8 -2.38 -16.58 23.49
N LYS A 9 -3.32 -15.63 23.61
CA LYS A 9 -3.83 -14.82 22.49
C LYS A 9 -3.73 -13.34 22.80
N GLU A 10 -3.88 -12.51 21.76
CA GLU A 10 -3.97 -11.05 21.94
C GLU A 10 -5.26 -10.67 22.70
N ASP A 11 -6.38 -11.27 22.32
CA ASP A 11 -7.63 -11.18 23.08
C ASP A 11 -7.56 -12.04 24.34
N LEU A 12 -7.65 -11.39 25.49
CA LEU A 12 -7.58 -12.02 26.81
C LEU A 12 -8.81 -12.89 27.09
N THR A 13 -9.93 -12.65 26.42
CA THR A 13 -11.16 -13.45 26.58
C THR A 13 -11.05 -14.83 25.92
N GLU A 14 -10.18 -14.97 24.92
CA GLU A 14 -9.94 -16.22 24.20
C GLU A 14 -8.65 -16.93 24.62
N THR A 15 -7.94 -16.38 25.60
CA THR A 15 -6.62 -16.86 26.04
C THR A 15 -6.75 -18.14 26.87
N SER A 16 -6.02 -19.18 26.47
CA SER A 16 -5.99 -20.49 27.16
C SER A 16 -4.55 -20.95 27.37
N VAL A 17 -3.85 -20.28 28.29
CA VAL A 17 -2.45 -20.55 28.64
C VAL A 17 -2.32 -21.87 29.40
N SER A 18 -1.29 -22.66 29.04
CA SER A 18 -1.03 -23.96 29.67
C SER A 18 -0.68 -23.84 31.17
N LYS A 19 -1.03 -24.88 31.95
CA LYS A 19 -0.73 -24.94 33.38
C LYS A 19 0.77 -24.90 33.68
N GLU A 20 1.58 -25.49 32.80
CA GLU A 20 3.04 -25.50 32.89
C GLU A 20 3.61 -24.09 32.77
N PHE A 21 3.08 -23.29 31.84
CA PHE A 21 3.47 -21.89 31.67
C PHE A 21 3.09 -21.04 32.89
N LEU A 22 1.88 -21.23 33.42
CA LEU A 22 1.43 -20.51 34.63
C LEU A 22 2.28 -20.85 35.86
N HIS A 23 2.72 -22.10 35.98
CA HIS A 23 3.61 -22.52 37.07
C HIS A 23 5.00 -21.86 36.95
N LYS A 24 5.54 -21.78 35.73
CA LYS A 24 6.83 -21.16 35.44
C LYS A 24 6.79 -19.63 35.52
N HIS A 25 5.64 -19.02 35.20
CA HIS A 25 5.44 -17.57 35.12
C HIS A 25 4.19 -17.10 35.89
N PRO A 26 4.17 -17.19 37.24
CA PRO A 26 2.98 -16.98 38.06
C PRO A 26 2.40 -15.55 37.99
N ASN A 27 3.24 -14.55 37.72
CA ASN A 27 2.82 -13.14 37.64
C ASN A 27 2.48 -12.69 36.20
N TYR A 28 2.63 -13.56 35.20
CA TYR A 28 2.56 -13.16 33.80
C TYR A 28 1.15 -12.73 33.39
N MET A 29 0.12 -13.44 33.86
CA MET A 29 -1.28 -13.08 33.61
C MET A 29 -1.64 -11.73 34.22
N LYS A 30 -1.09 -11.41 35.41
CA LYS A 30 -1.30 -10.11 36.04
C LYS A 30 -0.69 -8.98 35.22
N LEU A 31 0.54 -9.16 34.73
CA LEU A 31 1.21 -8.18 33.86
C LEU A 31 0.43 -7.95 32.57
N ILE A 32 -0.10 -9.02 31.97
CA ILE A 32 -0.92 -8.91 30.76
C ILE A 32 -2.23 -8.17 31.03
N GLN A 33 -2.85 -8.38 32.19
CA GLN A 33 -4.08 -7.68 32.56
C GLN A 33 -3.83 -6.18 32.80
N GLU A 34 -2.68 -5.81 33.33
CA GLU A 34 -2.30 -4.41 33.60
C GLU A 34 -1.78 -3.66 32.37
N HIS A 35 -1.08 -4.36 31.45
CA HIS A 35 -0.34 -3.72 30.36
C HIS A 35 -0.76 -4.19 28.95
N GLY A 36 -1.71 -5.12 28.85
CA GLY A 36 -2.10 -5.75 27.59
C GLY A 36 -1.25 -6.99 27.28
N SER A 37 -1.74 -7.79 26.35
CA SER A 37 -0.97 -8.91 25.80
C SER A 37 0.26 -8.38 25.05
N PRO A 38 1.35 -9.16 24.98
CA PRO A 38 2.44 -8.84 24.07
C PRO A 38 1.91 -8.69 22.63
N ILE A 39 2.69 -8.05 21.75
CA ILE A 39 2.37 -7.99 20.32
C ILE A 39 2.81 -9.31 19.70
N ASP A 40 1.94 -9.94 18.91
CA ASP A 40 2.33 -11.15 18.20
C ASP A 40 3.10 -10.80 16.91
N GLU A 41 4.42 -10.67 17.03
CA GLU A 41 5.30 -10.42 15.89
C GLU A 41 5.26 -11.57 14.85
N THR A 42 4.74 -12.76 15.20
CA THR A 42 4.57 -13.85 14.22
C THR A 42 3.32 -13.68 13.35
N ASN A 43 2.40 -12.82 13.78
CA ASN A 43 1.18 -12.45 13.05
C ASN A 43 1.34 -11.18 12.19
N PHE A 44 2.56 -10.66 12.02
CA PHE A 44 2.86 -9.88 10.84
C PHE A 44 2.66 -10.79 9.62
N LYS A 45 1.41 -10.87 9.15
CA LYS A 45 1.07 -11.48 7.87
C LYS A 45 2.07 -10.90 6.90
N ASN A 46 2.94 -11.76 6.37
CA ASN A 46 3.79 -11.43 5.25
C ASN A 46 2.85 -11.11 4.10
N VAL A 47 2.34 -9.88 4.04
CA VAL A 47 1.59 -9.37 2.91
C VAL A 47 2.60 -9.47 1.77
N LYS A 48 2.40 -10.46 0.90
CA LYS A 48 3.36 -10.70 -0.15
C LYS A 48 3.35 -9.43 -1.00
N LEU A 49 4.51 -8.93 -1.42
CA LEU A 49 4.62 -7.71 -2.21
C LEU A 49 3.64 -7.65 -3.41
N LYS A 50 3.34 -8.83 -3.98
CA LYS A 50 2.39 -9.04 -5.08
C LYS A 50 0.92 -8.76 -4.75
N ASP A 51 0.54 -8.80 -3.47
CA ASP A 51 -0.81 -8.55 -3.00
C ASP A 51 -1.05 -7.04 -2.79
N LEU A 52 0.01 -6.23 -2.83
CA LEU A 52 -0.02 -4.77 -2.80
C LEU A 52 0.19 -4.22 -4.22
N LYS A 53 -0.89 -4.13 -4.99
CA LYS A 53 -0.89 -3.45 -6.29
C LYS A 53 -1.91 -2.31 -6.31
N ILE A 54 -1.52 -1.21 -6.92
CA ILE A 54 -2.35 -0.05 -7.19
C ILE A 54 -2.77 -0.13 -8.66
N GLU A 55 -4.05 -0.37 -8.92
CA GLU A 55 -4.59 -0.41 -10.28
C GLU A 55 -5.23 0.93 -10.64
N VAL A 56 -4.68 1.60 -11.64
CA VAL A 56 -5.11 2.93 -12.09
C VAL A 56 -5.49 2.92 -13.55
N THR A 57 -6.33 3.87 -13.94
CA THR A 57 -6.62 4.18 -15.33
C THR A 57 -5.75 5.34 -15.77
N VAL A 58 -5.01 5.20 -16.86
CA VAL A 58 -4.21 6.30 -17.43
C VAL A 58 -4.93 6.86 -18.66
N ILE A 59 -5.20 8.16 -18.64
CA ILE A 59 -5.81 8.89 -19.75
C ILE A 59 -4.84 9.93 -20.31
N THR A 60 -5.07 10.35 -21.54
CA THR A 60 -4.22 11.32 -22.24
C THR A 60 -5.06 12.52 -22.69
N PRO A 61 -5.23 13.56 -21.85
CA PRO A 61 -6.08 14.71 -22.18
C PRO A 61 -5.67 15.43 -23.47
N ASN A 62 -4.37 15.41 -23.80
CA ASN A 62 -3.83 16.04 -25.01
C ASN A 62 -4.12 15.25 -26.29
N ASP A 63 -4.58 14.00 -26.17
CA ASP A 63 -4.91 13.11 -27.29
C ASP A 63 -6.24 12.38 -26.98
N PRO A 64 -7.39 13.05 -27.16
CA PRO A 64 -8.70 12.53 -26.75
C PRO A 64 -9.16 11.30 -27.54
N ASN A 65 -8.57 11.07 -28.72
CA ASN A 65 -8.89 9.91 -29.56
C ASN A 65 -8.22 8.63 -29.08
N ARG A 66 -7.35 8.72 -28.06
CA ARG A 66 -6.62 7.59 -27.53
C ARG A 66 -7.38 6.96 -26.38
N ASP A 67 -7.55 5.64 -26.48
CA ASP A 67 -8.23 4.88 -25.44
C ASP A 67 -7.47 4.94 -24.11
N PRO A 68 -8.19 5.08 -22.97
CA PRO A 68 -7.63 4.89 -21.64
C PRO A 68 -6.93 3.54 -21.49
N ILE A 69 -5.82 3.50 -20.77
CA ILE A 69 -5.07 2.27 -20.51
C ILE A 69 -5.11 1.92 -19.02
N SER A 70 -5.46 0.68 -18.69
CA SER A 70 -5.38 0.18 -17.31
C SER A 70 -3.95 -0.26 -16.98
N LYS A 71 -3.42 0.18 -15.84
CA LYS A 71 -2.06 -0.17 -15.38
C LYS A 71 -2.06 -0.50 -13.89
N ALA A 72 -1.27 -1.51 -13.53
CA ALA A 72 -0.99 -1.87 -12.15
C ALA A 72 0.45 -1.49 -11.79
N PHE A 73 0.63 -0.89 -10.62
CA PHE A 73 1.93 -0.54 -10.06
C PHE A 73 2.07 -1.12 -8.66
N LEU A 74 3.30 -1.43 -8.25
CA LEU A 74 3.57 -1.61 -6.82
C LEU A 74 3.57 -0.23 -6.14
N PRO A 75 3.10 -0.11 -4.88
CA PRO A 75 3.12 1.13 -4.12
C PRO A 75 4.50 1.82 -4.09
N SER A 76 5.56 1.01 -3.98
CA SER A 76 6.95 1.48 -3.97
C SER A 76 7.54 1.81 -5.36
N THR A 77 6.71 1.84 -6.41
CA THR A 77 7.21 2.17 -7.75
C THR A 77 7.50 3.66 -7.85
N LYS A 78 8.77 4.01 -8.14
CA LYS A 78 9.18 5.40 -8.38
C LYS A 78 8.50 6.02 -9.60
N VAL A 79 8.14 7.30 -9.49
CA VAL A 79 7.52 8.09 -10.55
C VAL A 79 8.37 8.10 -11.83
N ALA A 80 9.70 8.20 -11.72
CA ALA A 80 10.59 8.12 -12.89
C ALA A 80 10.37 6.84 -13.73
N LYS A 81 10.19 5.69 -13.05
CA LYS A 81 9.97 4.39 -13.71
C LYS A 81 8.59 4.33 -14.36
N ILE A 82 7.59 4.90 -13.72
CA ILE A 82 6.23 5.04 -14.26
C ILE A 82 6.26 5.89 -15.53
N LYS A 83 6.87 7.08 -15.47
CA LYS A 83 7.03 7.97 -16.64
C LYS A 83 7.75 7.28 -17.79
N MET A 84 8.87 6.62 -17.52
CA MET A 84 9.63 5.91 -18.56
C MET A 84 8.82 4.78 -19.21
N MET A 85 8.06 4.02 -18.42
CA MET A 85 7.17 2.98 -18.94
C MET A 85 6.04 3.57 -19.79
N LEU A 86 5.39 4.63 -19.32
CA LEU A 86 4.31 5.30 -20.03
C LEU A 86 4.81 5.95 -21.32
N LYS A 87 5.98 6.59 -21.34
CA LYS A 87 6.59 7.12 -22.57
C LYS A 87 6.70 6.04 -23.65
N ARG A 88 7.20 4.84 -23.30
CA ARG A 88 7.30 3.71 -24.24
C ARG A 88 5.92 3.21 -24.68
N GLN A 89 5.01 3.00 -23.74
CA GLN A 89 3.67 2.45 -24.04
C GLN A 89 2.83 3.42 -24.88
N LEU A 90 2.92 4.72 -24.60
CA LEU A 90 2.22 5.76 -25.31
C LEU A 90 2.96 6.21 -26.59
N LYS A 91 4.10 5.59 -26.93
CA LYS A 91 4.94 5.95 -28.08
C LYS A 91 5.32 7.44 -28.09
N ILE A 92 5.53 8.01 -26.92
CA ILE A 92 5.95 9.41 -26.74
C ILE A 92 7.44 9.48 -27.06
N SER A 93 7.84 10.47 -27.86
CA SER A 93 9.25 10.71 -28.16
C SER A 93 10.06 10.86 -26.86
N PRO A 94 11.24 10.23 -26.74
CA PRO A 94 12.08 10.36 -25.55
C PRO A 94 12.40 11.81 -25.15
N ALA A 95 12.48 12.71 -26.15
CA ALA A 95 12.80 14.12 -25.98
C ALA A 95 11.65 14.95 -25.39
N LYS A 96 10.42 14.43 -25.36
CA LYS A 96 9.28 15.13 -24.76
C LYS A 96 9.20 14.84 -23.27
N ASP A 97 8.94 15.86 -22.46
CA ASP A 97 8.73 15.70 -21.03
C ASP A 97 7.31 15.24 -20.73
N LEU A 98 7.22 14.14 -19.98
CA LEU A 98 5.94 13.57 -19.56
C LEU A 98 5.59 14.11 -18.18
N VAL A 99 4.54 14.92 -18.13
CA VAL A 99 3.94 15.46 -16.91
C VAL A 99 2.79 14.56 -16.49
N LEU A 100 2.78 14.18 -15.22
CA LEU A 100 1.76 13.34 -14.63
C LEU A 100 1.02 14.11 -13.53
N SER A 101 -0.26 13.82 -13.41
CA SER A 101 -1.14 14.25 -12.34
C SER A 101 -2.20 13.18 -12.14
N TYR A 102 -2.85 13.11 -11.00
CA TYR A 102 -3.98 12.21 -10.80
C TYR A 102 -5.16 12.93 -10.16
N TYR A 103 -6.34 12.33 -10.27
CA TYR A 103 -7.47 12.67 -9.42
C TYR A 103 -8.11 11.37 -8.93
N SER A 104 -8.74 11.43 -7.76
CA SER A 104 -9.58 10.34 -7.27
C SER A 104 -11.01 10.61 -7.68
N ASP A 105 -11.72 9.58 -8.12
CA ASP A 105 -13.17 9.67 -8.42
C ASP A 105 -14.02 9.51 -7.13
N LYS A 106 -13.37 9.30 -5.98
CA LYS A 106 -14.02 9.15 -4.67
C LYS A 106 -14.49 10.48 -4.09
N ASP A 107 -13.81 11.57 -4.44
CA ASP A 107 -14.18 12.90 -4.02
C ASP A 107 -14.99 13.53 -5.16
N ASN A 108 -16.23 13.94 -4.88
CA ASN A 108 -17.15 14.51 -5.88
C ASN A 108 -16.58 15.74 -6.63
N GLU A 109 -15.45 16.29 -6.16
CA GLU A 109 -14.64 17.26 -6.88
C GLU A 109 -13.42 16.57 -7.51
N LYS A 110 -13.30 16.68 -8.85
CA LYS A 110 -12.13 16.23 -9.60
C LYS A 110 -10.94 17.16 -9.38
N PHE A 111 -10.39 17.14 -8.17
CA PHE A 111 -9.19 17.89 -7.82
C PHE A 111 -7.96 17.17 -8.39
N GLU A 112 -7.28 17.82 -9.34
CA GLU A 112 -6.07 17.28 -9.95
C GLU A 112 -4.85 17.54 -9.05
N ILE A 113 -4.17 16.47 -8.65
CA ILE A 113 -2.95 16.52 -7.83
C ILE A 113 -1.74 16.21 -8.72
N PRO A 114 -0.74 17.11 -8.81
CA PRO A 114 0.48 16.88 -9.57
C PRO A 114 1.32 15.72 -9.03
N ILE A 115 1.92 14.94 -9.93
CA ILE A 115 2.92 13.89 -9.63
C ILE A 115 4.27 14.37 -10.21
N ASP A 116 4.94 15.25 -9.46
CA ASP A 116 6.04 16.10 -9.95
C ASP A 116 7.44 15.64 -9.56
N ASN A 117 7.58 14.89 -8.47
CA ASN A 117 8.86 14.39 -7.98
C ASN A 117 9.15 12.95 -8.45
N ASP A 118 10.10 12.82 -9.38
CA ASP A 118 10.55 11.58 -9.99
C ASP A 118 11.21 10.57 -9.04
N MET A 119 11.75 11.07 -7.93
CA MET A 119 12.43 10.25 -6.91
C MET A 119 11.47 9.66 -5.88
N LYS A 120 10.23 10.16 -5.82
CA LYS A 120 9.19 9.66 -4.94
C LYS A 120 8.48 8.44 -5.54
N GLU A 121 7.94 7.64 -4.65
CA GLU A 121 7.14 6.46 -4.96
C GLU A 121 5.69 6.86 -5.22
N ILE A 122 4.92 6.04 -5.93
CA ILE A 122 3.54 6.39 -6.28
C ILE A 122 2.64 6.50 -5.04
N GLU A 123 2.91 5.70 -4.00
CA GLU A 123 2.19 5.76 -2.72
C GLU A 123 2.40 7.06 -1.96
N PHE A 124 3.51 7.77 -2.19
CA PHE A 124 3.78 9.07 -1.55
C PHE A 124 2.69 10.10 -1.89
N TYR A 125 2.12 9.98 -3.08
CA TYR A 125 1.03 10.84 -3.54
C TYR A 125 -0.34 10.32 -3.12
N SER A 126 -0.44 9.30 -2.27
CA SER A 126 -1.72 8.70 -1.84
C SER A 126 -2.58 8.19 -2.99
N VAL A 127 -1.97 7.80 -4.11
CA VAL A 127 -2.67 7.17 -5.23
C VAL A 127 -3.13 5.78 -4.81
N THR A 128 -4.39 5.47 -5.06
CA THR A 128 -5.04 4.21 -4.70
C THR A 128 -5.64 3.52 -5.93
N THR A 129 -5.99 2.24 -5.75
CA THR A 129 -6.70 1.50 -6.79
C THR A 129 -8.04 2.18 -7.11
N GLY A 130 -8.30 2.38 -8.40
CA GLY A 130 -9.47 3.07 -8.94
C GLY A 130 -9.20 4.52 -9.36
N ASP A 131 -8.07 5.10 -8.97
CA ASP A 131 -7.75 6.49 -9.33
C ASP A 131 -7.36 6.62 -10.81
N VAL A 132 -7.47 7.85 -11.32
CA VAL A 132 -7.18 8.18 -12.72
C VAL A 132 -5.92 9.03 -12.80
N ILE A 133 -4.90 8.52 -13.51
CA ILE A 133 -3.69 9.26 -13.86
C ILE A 133 -3.88 9.93 -15.22
N MET A 134 -3.57 11.21 -15.29
CA MET A 134 -3.50 11.97 -16.54
C MET A 134 -2.06 12.12 -16.98
N ALA A 135 -1.81 11.77 -18.24
CA ALA A 135 -0.52 11.89 -18.89
C ALA A 135 -0.56 13.03 -19.92
N ARG A 136 0.31 14.03 -19.76
CA ARG A 136 0.46 15.19 -20.67
C ARG A 136 1.92 15.30 -21.12
N TRP A 137 2.15 15.61 -22.38
CA TRP A 137 3.47 15.73 -23.01
C TRP A 137 3.43 16.61 -24.26
#